data_AF-A0AAU3UMG3-F1
#
_entry.id   AF-A0AAU3UMG3-F1
#
_cell.length_a   1.000
_cell.length_b   1.000
_cell.length_c   1.000
_cell.angle_alpha   90.00
_cell.angle_beta   90.00
_cell.angle_gamma   90.00
#
_symmetry.space_group_name_H-M   'P 1'
#
loop_
_entity.id
_entity.type
_entity.pdbx_description
1 polymer ?
#
loop_
_entity_poly.entity_id
_entity_poly.type
_entity_poly.pdbx_seq_one_letter_code
_entity_poly.pdbx_strand_id
1 'polypeptide(L)'
;MTTYRRFIETNDHEGETWNFWLQVDGNMTALDILGDRLDKLGHLMDWPFTLTAEQEEEQEVDLLVRFAESGYMAQHNKVNGSLSLPKIFTSTDFTGLDYGDVTDQVTDVLYKGGIKKLFTGGAK
;
A
#
# COMPACT_ATOMS: atom_id res chain seq x y z
N MET A 1 -0.48 18.62 11.03
CA MET A 1 0.76 18.26 10.33
C MET A 1 0.52 16.90 9.74
N THR A 2 0.63 16.76 8.43
CA THR A 2 0.24 15.53 7.75
C THR A 2 1.34 14.49 7.91
N THR A 3 0.99 13.32 8.42
CA THR A 3 1.92 12.18 8.53
C THR A 3 1.61 11.17 7.44
N TYR A 4 2.65 10.49 6.95
CA TYR A 4 2.52 9.43 5.95
C TYR A 4 3.15 8.14 6.44
N ARG A 5 2.62 7.01 5.99
CA ARG A 5 3.14 5.68 6.28
C ARG A 5 3.59 5.01 4.99
N ARG A 6 4.73 4.31 5.02
CA ARG A 6 5.30 3.72 3.80
C ARG A 6 4.73 2.34 3.49
N PHE A 7 4.20 2.21 2.28
CA PHE A 7 3.83 0.97 1.61
C PHE A 7 4.86 0.62 0.53
N ILE A 8 5.30 -0.62 0.50
CA ILE A 8 6.32 -1.15 -0.41
C ILE A 8 5.67 -2.20 -1.30
N GLU A 9 5.96 -2.11 -2.60
CA GLU A 9 5.66 -3.15 -3.58
C GLU A 9 6.97 -3.59 -4.23
N THR A 10 7.31 -4.88 -4.09
CA THR A 10 8.49 -5.49 -4.70
C THR A 10 8.04 -6.32 -5.90
N ASN A 11 8.50 -5.97 -7.09
CA ASN A 11 8.22 -6.71 -8.32
C ASN A 11 9.47 -7.44 -8.79
N ASP A 12 9.62 -8.69 -8.36
CA ASP A 12 10.76 -9.53 -8.72
C ASP A 12 10.85 -9.80 -10.23
N HIS A 13 9.72 -9.82 -10.94
CA HIS A 13 9.71 -10.03 -12.39
C HIS A 13 10.33 -8.86 -13.15
N GLU A 14 10.17 -7.64 -12.65
CA GLU A 14 10.72 -6.41 -13.26
C GLU A 14 12.03 -5.97 -12.57
N GLY A 15 12.40 -6.58 -11.45
CA GLY A 15 13.55 -6.19 -10.63
C GLY A 15 13.37 -4.81 -10.00
N GLU A 16 12.13 -4.36 -9.82
CA GLU A 16 11.79 -3.03 -9.32
C GLU A 16 11.22 -3.10 -7.90
N THR A 17 11.44 -2.04 -7.13
CA THR A 17 10.77 -1.83 -5.83
C THR A 17 10.18 -0.44 -5.81
N TRP A 18 8.88 -0.34 -5.55
CA TRP A 18 8.15 0.91 -5.49
C TRP A 18 7.75 1.24 -4.05
N ASN A 19 7.82 2.52 -3.72
CA ASN A 19 7.55 3.03 -2.39
C ASN A 19 6.44 4.06 -2.46
N PHE A 20 5.35 3.84 -1.73
CA PHE A 20 4.20 4.73 -1.68
C PHE A 20 3.99 5.22 -0.25
N TRP A 21 4.04 6.53 -0.06
CA TRP A 21 3.78 7.24 1.18
C TRP A 21 2.29 7.56 1.27
N LEU A 22 1.59 6.84 2.14
CA LEU A 22 0.14 6.89 2.29
C LEU A 22 -0.24 7.83 3.44
N GLN A 23 -1.10 8.81 3.18
CA GLN A 23 -1.56 9.75 4.21
C GLN A 23 -2.22 9.01 5.39
N VAL A 24 -1.72 9.23 6.61
CA VAL A 24 -2.21 8.63 7.86
C VAL A 24 -3.43 9.38 8.40
N ASP A 25 -3.41 10.70 8.29
CA ASP A 25 -4.46 11.57 8.82
C ASP A 25 -5.83 11.20 8.24
N GLY A 26 -6.75 10.75 9.11
CA GLY A 26 -8.09 10.29 8.72
C GLY A 26 -8.17 8.86 8.17
N ASN A 27 -7.02 8.16 8.02
CA ASN A 27 -6.95 6.82 7.44
C ASN A 27 -6.36 5.76 8.37
N MET A 28 -5.92 6.10 9.59
CA MET A 28 -5.23 5.19 10.51
C MET A 28 -5.93 3.82 10.68
N THR A 29 -7.23 3.80 10.99
CA THR A 29 -7.98 2.54 11.13
C THR A 29 -7.97 1.69 9.85
N ALA A 30 -8.09 2.31 8.67
CA ALA A 30 -8.06 1.60 7.40
C ALA A 30 -6.64 1.09 7.09
N LEU A 31 -5.60 1.88 7.40
CA LEU A 31 -4.21 1.45 7.25
C LEU A 31 -3.86 0.29 8.18
N ASP A 32 -4.40 0.27 9.40
CA ASP A 32 -4.19 -0.85 10.33
C ASP A 32 -4.85 -2.13 9.81
N ILE A 33 -6.08 -2.05 9.30
CA ILE A 33 -6.74 -3.20 8.66
C ILE A 33 -5.95 -3.70 7.45
N LEU A 34 -5.45 -2.78 6.62
CA LEU A 34 -4.60 -3.13 5.48
C LEU A 34 -3.32 -3.82 5.94
N GLY A 35 -2.62 -3.27 6.93
CA GLY A 35 -1.40 -3.83 7.51
C GLY A 35 -1.63 -5.25 8.04
N ASP A 36 -2.63 -5.42 8.90
CA ASP A 36 -3.01 -6.73 9.43
C ASP A 36 -3.32 -7.75 8.33
N ARG A 37 -3.92 -7.30 7.22
CA ARG A 37 -4.23 -8.17 6.08
C ARG A 37 -2.97 -8.58 5.33
N LEU A 38 -2.07 -7.63 5.05
CA LEU A 38 -0.82 -7.89 4.35
C LEU A 38 0.10 -8.80 5.17
N ASP A 39 0.20 -8.57 6.48
CA ASP A 39 1.02 -9.39 7.38
C ASP A 39 0.53 -10.84 7.41
N LYS A 40 -0.80 -11.05 7.47
CA LYS A 40 -1.39 -12.41 7.39
C LYS A 40 -1.05 -13.11 6.08
N LEU A 41 -1.09 -12.40 4.95
CA LEU A 41 -0.75 -12.98 3.64
C LEU A 41 0.75 -13.26 3.52
N GLY A 42 1.60 -12.35 4.01
CA GLY A 42 3.06 -12.51 4.04
C GLY A 42 3.54 -13.65 4.95
N HIS A 43 2.77 -14.03 5.97
CA HIS A 43 3.05 -15.23 6.76
C HIS A 43 2.73 -16.54 6.03
N LEU A 44 1.89 -16.51 4.99
CA LEU A 44 1.44 -17.69 4.26
C LEU A 44 2.29 -17.97 3.01
N MET A 45 2.83 -16.93 2.38
CA MET A 45 3.60 -17.04 1.15
C MET A 45 4.58 -15.88 1.00
N ASP A 46 5.50 -16.03 0.04
CA ASP A 46 6.34 -14.91 -0.40
C ASP A 46 5.45 -13.85 -1.05
N TRP A 47 5.30 -12.71 -0.37
CA TRP A 47 4.27 -11.72 -0.65
C TRP A 47 4.91 -10.38 -1.01
N PRO A 48 4.61 -9.81 -2.20
CA PRO A 48 5.35 -8.67 -2.73
C PRO A 48 4.95 -7.32 -2.09
N PHE A 49 3.98 -7.29 -1.18
CA PHE A 49 3.43 -6.05 -0.65
C PHE A 49 3.64 -5.93 0.87
N THR A 50 4.18 -4.82 1.34
CA THR A 50 4.43 -4.58 2.77
C THR A 50 3.97 -3.20 3.19
N LEU A 51 3.23 -3.08 4.31
CA LEU A 51 2.95 -1.80 4.95
C LEU A 51 3.83 -1.64 6.20
N THR A 52 4.91 -0.89 6.08
CA THR A 52 5.92 -0.73 7.13
C THR A 52 5.38 0.06 8.34
N ALA A 53 6.04 0.00 9.49
CA ALA A 53 5.76 0.91 10.61
C ALA A 53 6.40 2.31 10.44
N GLU A 54 7.17 2.52 9.37
CA GLU A 54 7.85 3.78 9.07
C GLU A 54 6.82 4.88 8.81
N GLN A 55 6.94 5.97 9.57
CA GLN A 55 6.10 7.15 9.44
C GLN A 55 6.98 8.38 9.35
N GLU A 56 6.67 9.23 8.38
CA GLU A 56 7.44 10.42 8.06
C GLU A 56 6.51 11.62 7.91
N GLU A 57 7.02 12.79 8.26
CA GLU A 57 6.29 14.04 8.10
C GLU A 57 6.23 14.46 6.63
N GLU A 58 5.22 15.25 6.27
CA GLU A 58 4.99 15.69 4.89
C GLU A 58 6.23 16.26 4.19
N GLN A 59 7.05 17.05 4.90
CA GLN A 59 8.25 17.66 4.34
C GLN A 59 9.34 16.64 4.04
N GLU A 60 9.49 15.61 4.88
CA GLU A 60 10.44 14.52 4.69
C GLU A 60 10.00 13.64 3.52
N VAL A 61 8.71 13.34 3.45
CA VAL A 61 8.09 12.62 2.32
C VAL A 61 8.31 13.37 1.01
N ASP A 62 8.13 14.70 0.99
CA ASP A 62 8.38 15.51 -0.21
C ASP A 62 9.83 15.40 -0.69
N LEU A 63 10.79 15.34 0.25
CA LEU A 63 12.21 15.12 -0.09
C LEU A 63 12.43 13.69 -0.60
N LEU A 64 11.92 12.67 0.09
CA LEU A 64 12.07 11.26 -0.28
C LEU A 64 11.49 10.98 -1.67
N VAL A 65 10.32 11.56 -1.97
CA VAL A 65 9.66 11.46 -3.28
C VAL A 65 10.46 12.19 -4.35
N ARG A 66 10.96 13.40 -4.05
CA ARG A 66 11.75 14.20 -5.00
C ARG A 66 13.07 13.55 -5.39
N PHE A 67 13.71 12.84 -4.46
CA PHE A 67 15.03 12.22 -4.64
C PHE A 67 14.98 10.70 -4.84
N ALA A 68 13.79 10.10 -4.92
CA ALA A 68 13.66 8.67 -5.22
C ALA A 68 14.34 8.35 -6.57
N GLU A 69 15.19 7.32 -6.58
CA GLU A 69 15.87 6.86 -7.78
C GLU A 69 14.84 6.56 -8.89
N SER A 70 15.18 6.97 -10.13
CA SER A 70 14.25 6.99 -11.25
C SER A 70 13.75 5.59 -11.61
N GLY A 71 12.52 5.28 -11.20
CA GLY A 71 11.70 4.14 -11.63
C GLY A 71 10.29 4.58 -12.06
N TYR A 72 9.42 3.63 -12.41
CA TYR A 72 8.18 3.82 -13.19
C TYR A 72 7.26 4.98 -12.76
N MET A 73 7.29 5.50 -11.51
CA MET A 73 6.60 6.75 -11.13
C MET A 73 7.16 7.45 -9.87
N ALA A 74 8.42 7.93 -9.88
CA ALA A 74 9.01 8.62 -8.71
C ALA A 74 8.14 9.76 -8.13
N GLN A 75 7.42 10.52 -8.97
CA GLN A 75 6.57 11.65 -8.55
C GLN A 75 5.18 11.25 -8.01
N HIS A 76 4.77 9.98 -8.13
CA HIS A 76 3.43 9.52 -7.70
C HIS A 76 3.48 8.70 -6.40
N ASN A 77 4.59 8.80 -5.68
CA ASN A 77 4.88 8.05 -4.48
C ASN A 77 4.33 8.73 -3.22
N LYS A 78 3.69 9.90 -3.32
CA LYS A 78 2.91 10.52 -2.23
C LYS A 78 1.43 10.37 -2.53
N VAL A 79 0.67 9.76 -1.62
CA VAL A 79 -0.74 9.41 -1.81
C VAL A 79 -1.58 10.11 -0.75
N ASN A 80 -2.35 11.08 -1.21
CA ASN A 80 -3.25 11.90 -0.40
C ASN A 80 -4.71 11.46 -0.56
N GLY A 81 -5.54 11.82 0.42
CA GLY A 81 -6.99 11.64 0.38
C GLY A 81 -7.49 10.61 1.39
N SER A 82 -8.68 10.08 1.14
CA SER A 82 -9.33 9.10 2.01
C SER A 82 -9.22 7.70 1.45
N LEU A 83 -8.71 6.78 2.25
CA LEU A 83 -8.56 5.36 1.94
C LEU A 83 -9.90 4.64 2.09
N SER A 84 -10.35 3.99 1.03
CA SER A 84 -11.49 3.08 1.04
C SER A 84 -11.01 1.67 0.70
N LEU A 85 -11.13 0.75 1.67
CA LEU A 85 -10.73 -0.63 1.49
C LEU A 85 -11.87 -1.49 0.91
N PRO A 86 -11.63 -2.19 -0.22
CA PRO A 86 -12.53 -3.22 -0.71
C PRO A 86 -12.77 -4.33 0.32
N LYS A 87 -13.89 -5.05 0.19
CA LYS A 87 -14.27 -6.15 1.10
C LYS A 87 -13.22 -7.25 1.24
N ILE A 88 -12.40 -7.46 0.21
CA ILE A 88 -11.31 -8.46 0.24
C ILE A 88 -10.26 -8.18 1.34
N PHE A 89 -10.13 -6.93 1.80
CA PHE A 89 -9.23 -6.57 2.90
C PHE A 89 -9.89 -6.64 4.27
N THR A 90 -11.21 -6.50 4.34
CA THR A 90 -11.97 -6.43 5.59
C THR A 90 -12.64 -7.75 5.97
N SER A 91 -12.70 -8.72 5.06
CA SER A 91 -13.26 -10.04 5.34
C SER A 91 -12.39 -10.81 6.33
N THR A 92 -12.99 -11.24 7.44
CA THR A 92 -12.38 -12.10 8.47
C THR A 92 -12.35 -13.59 8.07
N ASP A 93 -13.16 -13.96 7.07
CA ASP A 93 -13.41 -15.35 6.74
C ASP A 93 -12.41 -15.82 5.69
N PHE A 94 -11.29 -16.36 6.15
CA PHE A 94 -10.45 -17.28 5.37
C PHE A 94 -10.95 -18.72 5.46
N THR A 95 -11.96 -18.98 6.29
CA THR A 95 -12.52 -20.30 6.53
C THR A 95 -13.43 -20.71 5.36
N GLY A 96 -12.82 -21.15 4.26
CA GLY A 96 -13.56 -21.75 3.12
C GLY A 96 -13.31 -21.13 1.75
N LEU A 97 -12.45 -20.13 1.64
CA LEU A 97 -11.94 -19.65 0.36
C LEU A 97 -10.64 -20.40 0.02
N ASP A 98 -10.46 -20.75 -1.25
CA ASP A 98 -9.14 -21.16 -1.73
C ASP A 98 -8.18 -19.99 -1.50
N TYR A 99 -7.06 -20.26 -0.81
CA TYR A 99 -6.10 -19.22 -0.49
C TYR A 99 -5.54 -18.57 -1.75
N GLY A 100 -5.43 -19.33 -2.86
CA GLY A 100 -5.02 -18.81 -4.17
C GLY A 100 -5.95 -17.71 -4.70
N ASP A 101 -7.27 -17.89 -4.59
CA ASP A 101 -8.24 -16.92 -5.10
C ASP A 101 -8.14 -15.57 -4.38
N VAL A 102 -7.83 -15.61 -3.07
CA VAL A 102 -7.71 -14.40 -2.25
C VAL A 102 -6.42 -13.66 -2.56
N THR A 103 -5.31 -14.38 -2.71
CA THR A 103 -4.00 -13.79 -3.02
C THR A 103 -4.00 -13.15 -4.41
N ASP A 104 -4.65 -13.79 -5.39
CA ASP A 104 -4.79 -13.27 -6.73
C ASP A 104 -5.64 -11.99 -6.74
N GLN A 105 -6.77 -11.99 -6.04
CA GLN A 105 -7.63 -10.79 -5.94
C GLN A 105 -6.94 -9.62 -5.26
N VAL A 106 -6.18 -9.85 -4.18
CA VAL A 106 -5.44 -8.77 -3.52
C VAL A 106 -4.32 -8.27 -4.42
N THR A 107 -3.60 -9.18 -5.09
CA THR A 107 -2.54 -8.83 -6.04
C THR A 107 -3.10 -7.99 -7.19
N ASP A 108 -4.19 -8.41 -7.83
CA ASP A 108 -4.86 -7.67 -8.91
C ASP A 108 -5.24 -6.23 -8.50
N VAL A 109 -5.63 -6.05 -7.24
CA VAL A 109 -5.99 -4.73 -6.71
C VAL A 109 -4.77 -3.86 -6.41
N LEU A 110 -3.68 -4.42 -5.91
CA LEU A 110 -2.52 -3.65 -5.44
C LEU A 110 -1.42 -3.48 -6.49
N TYR A 111 -1.31 -4.40 -7.45
CA TYR A 111 -0.21 -4.47 -8.41
C TYR A 111 -0.03 -3.18 -9.22
N LYS A 112 1.24 -2.83 -9.48
CA LYS A 112 1.70 -1.64 -10.20
C LYS A 112 1.13 -0.35 -9.62
N GLY A 113 1.20 -0.21 -8.30
CA GLY A 113 0.71 0.97 -7.57
C GLY A 113 -0.82 1.09 -7.55
N GLY A 114 -1.54 -0.04 -7.63
CA GLY A 114 -2.98 -0.11 -7.49
C GLY A 114 -3.51 0.47 -6.17
N ILE A 115 -2.69 0.47 -5.12
CA ILE A 115 -2.97 1.12 -3.83
C ILE A 115 -3.45 2.58 -3.97
N LYS A 116 -2.93 3.32 -4.95
CA LYS A 116 -3.34 4.72 -5.22
C LYS A 116 -4.81 4.84 -5.59
N LYS A 117 -5.37 3.83 -6.26
CA LYS A 117 -6.78 3.81 -6.69
C LYS A 117 -7.73 3.62 -5.51
N LEU A 118 -7.24 3.17 -4.37
CA LEU A 118 -8.02 3.02 -3.14
C LEU A 118 -8.17 4.34 -2.38
N PHE A 119 -7.37 5.36 -2.71
CA PHE A 119 -7.49 6.70 -2.18
C PHE A 119 -8.36 7.57 -3.08
N THR A 120 -9.28 8.32 -2.46
CA THR A 120 -10.16 9.26 -3.16
C THR A 120 -10.00 10.67 -2.61
N GLY A 121 -10.22 11.69 -3.45
CA GLY A 121 -10.19 13.08 -3.02
C GLY A 121 -8.81 13.68 -2.78
N GLY A 122 -7.72 13.00 -3.14
CA GLY A 122 -6.38 13.59 -3.17
C GLY A 122 -6.32 14.74 -4.19
N ALA A 123 -5.83 15.90 -3.77
CA ALA A 123 -5.62 17.03 -4.67
C ALA A 123 -4.67 16.63 -5.81
N LYS A 124 -5.09 16.92 -7.05
CA LYS A 124 -4.26 16.81 -8.26
C LYS A 124 -3.12 17.82 -8.25
#